data_AF-A0A1P8V0M6-F1
#
_entry.id   AF-A0A1P8V0M6-F1
#
_cell.length_a   1.000
_cell.length_b   1.000
_cell.length_c   1.000
_cell.angle_alpha   90.00
_cell.angle_beta   90.00
_cell.angle_gamma   90.00
#
_symmetry.space_group_name_H-M   'P 1'
#
loop_
_entity.id
_entity.type
_entity.pdbx_description
1 polymer ?
#
loop_
_entity_poly.entity_id
_entity_poly.type
_entity_poly.pdbx_seq_one_letter_code
_entity_poly.pdbx_strand_id
1 'polypeptide(L)'
;MSQLSPRIGLPFLAPSQAQKHVTHNEALQRLDAVTQLCLEGFSDTTPPALPAEGDIHGLGAGATGAWAGHDGELAYWDGSAWLFLPPQEGWRGWGRTEQALRIWHDGAWQGVTDGIDRLGVNTAADGVNRLAVASEASLLSHDGAGHQLKLNKATSGDTASLLFQSGWTGHAEMGLAGQNGWSLKVSPDGSAWTTALQADAASGILDGAAVQQTAADVTPGRLMRADYGYGPGNLLGTVAQSGGLPTGAVIERGGNANGDYVRFADGMQICTFATTTGSVTAHGSGTAGDPYRSASLTWTFPAAFTGTPIISGTAALPAAVSANNGRRSLSVSPSTSIYSSVAYSIFITRHGSDANPDVPELWLTATGRWD
;
A
#
# COMPACT_ATOMS: atom_id res chain seq x y z
N MET A 1 0.90 -66.89 41.72
CA MET A 1 0.18 -66.19 40.64
C MET A 1 -0.77 -65.19 41.30
N SER A 2 -0.73 -63.94 40.87
CA SER A 2 -1.70 -62.92 41.30
C SER A 2 -3.13 -63.40 41.03
N GLN A 3 -4.08 -63.04 41.90
CA GLN A 3 -5.50 -63.31 41.67
C GLN A 3 -6.18 -62.22 40.83
N LEU A 4 -5.47 -61.13 40.54
CA LEU A 4 -5.97 -59.95 39.85
C LEU A 4 -5.08 -59.63 38.65
N SER A 5 -5.67 -59.05 37.60
CA SER A 5 -4.91 -58.53 36.47
C SER A 5 -4.07 -57.30 36.88
N PRO A 6 -2.89 -57.11 36.27
CA PRO A 6 -1.92 -56.09 36.64
C PRO A 6 -2.40 -54.63 36.60
N ARG A 7 -3.15 -54.22 35.56
CA ARG A 7 -3.43 -52.79 35.32
C ARG A 7 -4.74 -52.32 35.93
N ILE A 8 -5.82 -53.08 35.75
CA ILE A 8 -7.18 -52.70 36.17
C ILE A 8 -7.79 -53.66 37.19
N GLY A 9 -7.04 -54.65 37.70
CA GLY A 9 -7.44 -55.47 38.85
C GLY A 9 -8.60 -56.43 38.59
N LEU A 10 -8.73 -56.98 37.37
CA LEU A 10 -9.74 -57.96 37.01
C LEU A 10 -9.48 -59.30 37.71
N PRO A 11 -10.47 -59.90 38.39
CA PRO A 11 -10.28 -61.17 39.10
C PRO A 11 -10.13 -62.34 38.13
N PHE A 12 -9.05 -63.10 38.28
CA PHE A 12 -8.84 -64.34 37.53
C PHE A 12 -9.63 -65.52 38.12
N LEU A 13 -10.08 -66.42 37.25
CA LEU A 13 -10.71 -67.67 37.66
C LEU A 13 -9.68 -68.60 38.31
N ALA A 14 -10.06 -69.20 39.44
CA ALA A 14 -9.24 -70.16 40.16
C ALA A 14 -8.97 -71.43 39.33
N PRO A 15 -7.79 -72.05 39.48
CA PRO A 15 -7.44 -73.28 38.75
C PRO A 15 -8.37 -74.46 39.08
N SER A 16 -8.27 -75.52 38.28
CA SER A 16 -9.04 -76.79 38.44
C SER A 16 -10.55 -76.73 38.17
N GLN A 17 -11.05 -75.66 37.53
CA GLN A 17 -12.42 -75.54 37.03
C GLN A 17 -12.59 -76.12 35.60
N ALA A 18 -12.26 -77.40 35.40
CA ALA A 18 -12.34 -78.07 34.09
C ALA A 18 -11.62 -77.32 32.94
N GLN A 19 -10.44 -76.76 33.23
CA GLN A 19 -9.58 -76.00 32.30
C GLN A 19 -10.17 -74.71 31.68
N LYS A 20 -11.41 -74.33 31.99
CA LYS A 20 -12.04 -73.08 31.51
C LYS A 20 -11.30 -71.80 31.95
N HIS A 21 -10.59 -71.89 33.08
CA HIS A 21 -9.79 -70.80 33.64
C HIS A 21 -8.66 -70.35 32.70
N VAL A 22 -8.12 -71.25 31.85
CA VAL A 22 -7.03 -70.91 30.94
C VAL A 22 -7.49 -69.89 29.90
N THR A 23 -8.47 -70.25 29.07
CA THR A 23 -8.96 -69.40 27.98
C THR A 23 -9.64 -68.13 28.49
N HIS A 24 -10.30 -68.19 29.65
CA HIS A 24 -10.95 -67.01 30.22
C HIS A 24 -9.94 -66.03 30.83
N ASN A 25 -8.92 -66.51 31.55
CA ASN A 25 -7.91 -65.63 32.12
C ASN A 25 -7.05 -65.00 31.02
N GLU A 26 -6.75 -65.71 29.92
CA GLU A 26 -6.13 -65.11 28.73
C GLU A 26 -6.99 -63.97 28.15
N ALA A 27 -8.31 -64.16 28.06
CA ALA A 27 -9.21 -63.10 27.61
C ALA A 27 -9.22 -61.89 28.57
N LEU A 28 -9.17 -62.13 29.88
CA LEU A 28 -9.07 -61.07 30.89
C LEU A 28 -7.73 -60.33 30.82
N GLN A 29 -6.62 -61.02 30.56
CA GLN A 29 -5.30 -60.40 30.35
C GLN A 29 -5.30 -59.49 29.11
N ARG A 30 -5.88 -59.95 28.00
CA ARG A 30 -6.04 -59.11 26.80
C ARG A 30 -6.90 -57.89 27.09
N LEU A 31 -7.99 -58.07 27.84
CA LEU A 31 -8.87 -56.96 28.23
C LEU A 31 -8.16 -55.95 29.14
N ASP A 32 -7.36 -56.42 30.11
CA ASP A 32 -6.53 -55.59 30.99
C ASP A 32 -5.52 -54.75 30.20
N ALA A 33 -4.90 -55.35 29.18
CA ALA A 33 -3.93 -54.69 28.32
C ALA A 33 -4.53 -53.57 27.44
N VAL A 34 -5.76 -53.72 26.94
CA VAL A 34 -6.33 -52.74 25.99
C VAL A 34 -7.26 -51.72 26.65
N THR A 35 -7.76 -51.99 27.85
CA THR A 35 -8.66 -51.08 28.57
C THR A 35 -7.89 -49.92 29.19
N GLN A 36 -8.38 -48.68 29.00
CA GLN A 36 -7.70 -47.46 29.49
C GLN A 36 -6.21 -47.45 29.10
N LEU A 37 -5.94 -47.70 27.82
CA LEU A 37 -4.59 -47.93 27.27
C LEU A 37 -3.65 -46.77 27.61
N CYS A 38 -2.61 -47.07 28.40
CA CYS A 38 -1.59 -46.14 28.83
C CYS A 38 -0.25 -46.82 28.57
N LEU A 39 0.45 -46.36 27.55
CA LEU A 39 1.67 -46.94 27.01
C LEU A 39 2.88 -46.19 27.56
N GLU A 40 3.98 -46.89 27.77
CA GLU A 40 5.24 -46.25 28.15
C GLU A 40 5.78 -45.38 27.00
N GLY A 41 5.64 -45.85 25.75
CA GLY A 41 5.94 -45.11 24.52
C GLY A 41 5.23 -45.75 23.32
N PHE A 42 5.20 -45.05 22.17
CA PHE A 42 4.52 -45.51 20.95
C PHE A 42 5.43 -46.12 19.88
N SER A 43 6.74 -46.10 20.09
CA SER A 43 7.75 -46.52 19.10
C SER A 43 8.96 -47.19 19.71
N ASP A 44 8.78 -47.94 20.80
CA ASP A 44 9.88 -48.60 21.49
C ASP A 44 10.36 -49.81 20.68
N THR A 45 11.67 -50.03 20.60
CA THR A 45 12.26 -51.10 19.77
C THR A 45 13.12 -52.08 20.58
N THR A 46 13.36 -51.79 21.85
CA THR A 46 14.18 -52.62 22.75
C THR A 46 13.43 -52.88 24.06
N PRO A 47 13.22 -54.14 24.46
CA PRO A 47 12.56 -54.45 25.71
C PRO A 47 13.34 -53.91 26.92
N PRO A 48 12.67 -53.36 27.95
CA PRO A 48 13.32 -53.03 29.21
C PRO A 48 14.02 -54.25 29.80
N ALA A 49 15.19 -54.04 30.41
CA ALA A 49 15.94 -55.13 31.06
C ALA A 49 15.19 -55.72 32.27
N LEU A 50 14.35 -54.91 32.92
CA LEU A 50 13.52 -55.27 34.07
C LEU A 50 12.11 -54.69 33.88
N PRO A 51 11.24 -55.33 33.07
CA PRO A 51 9.88 -54.86 32.89
C PRO A 51 9.06 -55.09 34.16
N ALA A 52 8.25 -54.10 34.53
CA ALA A 52 7.28 -54.21 35.62
C ALA A 52 5.99 -54.86 35.13
N GLU A 53 5.35 -55.64 35.99
CA GLU A 53 4.07 -56.29 35.70
C GLU A 53 3.02 -55.23 35.32
N GLY A 54 2.43 -55.36 34.14
CA GLY A 54 1.49 -54.40 33.58
C GLY A 54 2.09 -53.36 32.63
N ASP A 55 3.41 -53.34 32.43
CA ASP A 55 4.05 -52.47 31.43
C ASP A 55 3.49 -52.78 30.04
N ILE A 56 3.23 -51.74 29.26
CA ILE A 56 2.78 -51.89 27.88
C ILE A 56 3.48 -50.87 26.98
N HIS A 57 4.01 -51.35 25.87
CA HIS A 57 4.78 -50.57 24.91
C HIS A 57 4.16 -50.68 23.52
N GLY A 58 4.08 -49.57 22.79
CA GLY A 58 3.82 -49.60 21.35
C GLY A 58 5.12 -49.82 20.62
N LEU A 59 5.21 -50.90 19.84
CA LEU A 59 6.45 -51.30 19.19
C LEU A 59 6.68 -50.54 17.88
N GLY A 60 7.85 -49.91 17.78
CA GLY A 60 8.32 -49.29 16.54
C GLY A 60 8.84 -50.30 15.52
N ALA A 61 9.19 -49.82 14.33
CA ALA A 61 9.86 -50.66 13.32
C ALA A 61 11.28 -51.03 13.77
N GLY A 62 11.69 -52.28 13.55
CA GLY A 62 13.01 -52.78 13.93
C GLY A 62 13.09 -53.20 15.40
N ALA A 63 12.02 -53.75 15.96
CA ALA A 63 12.03 -54.30 17.31
C ALA A 63 13.06 -55.43 17.46
N THR A 64 13.67 -55.53 18.64
CA THR A 64 14.81 -56.40 18.92
C THR A 64 14.59 -57.28 20.15
N GLY A 65 15.47 -58.25 20.35
CA GLY A 65 15.41 -59.13 21.52
C GLY A 65 14.09 -59.89 21.58
N ALA A 66 13.41 -59.85 22.73
CA ALA A 66 12.11 -60.51 22.92
C ALA A 66 10.99 -59.92 22.03
N TRP A 67 11.17 -58.72 21.49
CA TRP A 67 10.19 -58.04 20.64
C TRP A 67 10.45 -58.24 19.14
N ALA A 68 11.51 -58.95 18.75
CA ALA A 68 11.87 -59.13 17.34
C ALA A 68 10.74 -59.82 16.55
N GLY A 69 10.32 -59.20 15.44
CA GLY A 69 9.22 -59.69 14.58
C GLY A 69 7.83 -59.19 14.96
N HIS A 70 7.71 -58.38 16.02
CA HIS A 70 6.44 -57.82 16.51
C HIS A 70 6.31 -56.30 16.26
N ASP A 71 6.97 -55.80 15.21
CA ASP A 71 6.92 -54.39 14.81
C ASP A 71 5.46 -53.92 14.62
N GLY A 72 5.10 -52.78 15.21
CA GLY A 72 3.76 -52.20 15.14
C GLY A 72 2.72 -52.82 16.09
N GLU A 73 3.08 -53.87 16.84
CA GLU A 73 2.19 -54.45 17.86
C GLU A 73 2.34 -53.73 19.22
N LEU A 74 1.43 -54.02 20.15
CA LEU A 74 1.58 -53.66 21.55
C LEU A 74 2.24 -54.82 22.29
N ALA A 75 3.31 -54.55 23.04
CA ALA A 75 3.94 -55.53 23.92
C ALA A 75 3.52 -55.27 25.37
N TYR A 76 2.76 -56.19 25.95
CA TYR A 76 2.28 -56.14 27.34
C TYR A 76 3.01 -57.17 28.21
N TRP A 77 3.58 -56.76 29.33
CA TRP A 77 4.26 -57.66 30.26
C TRP A 77 3.31 -58.18 31.33
N ASP A 78 3.04 -59.48 31.35
CA ASP A 78 2.13 -60.11 32.32
C ASP A 78 2.81 -60.52 33.65
N GLY A 79 4.08 -60.13 33.83
CA GLY A 79 4.92 -60.54 34.95
C GLY A 79 5.81 -61.74 34.66
N SER A 80 5.56 -62.47 33.57
CA SER A 80 6.32 -63.66 33.17
C SER A 80 6.75 -63.69 31.70
N ALA A 81 5.91 -63.16 30.80
CA ALA A 81 6.14 -63.13 29.37
C ALA A 81 5.54 -61.88 28.72
N TRP A 82 6.03 -61.56 27.53
CA TRP A 82 5.44 -60.53 26.68
C TRP A 82 4.25 -61.11 25.90
N LEU A 83 3.10 -60.48 26.05
CA LEU A 83 1.92 -60.68 25.22
C LEU A 83 1.90 -59.63 24.12
N PHE A 84 1.84 -60.06 22.86
CA PHE A 84 1.76 -59.14 21.73
C PHE A 84 0.33 -59.02 21.20
N LEU A 85 -0.10 -57.78 20.97
CA LEU A 85 -1.45 -57.46 20.55
C LEU A 85 -1.40 -56.50 19.36
N PRO A 86 -1.94 -56.87 18.18
CA PRO A 86 -2.03 -55.93 17.06
C PRO A 86 -3.06 -54.84 17.39
N PRO A 87 -2.68 -53.55 17.41
CA PRO A 87 -3.63 -52.46 17.60
C PRO A 87 -4.61 -52.38 16.42
N GLN A 88 -5.84 -51.96 16.70
CA GLN A 88 -6.88 -51.80 15.67
C GLN A 88 -7.19 -50.34 15.41
N GLU A 89 -7.72 -50.10 14.22
CA GLU A 89 -8.15 -48.79 13.75
C GLU A 89 -9.07 -48.09 14.77
N GLY A 90 -8.72 -46.86 15.13
CA GLY A 90 -9.44 -46.04 16.11
C GLY A 90 -9.14 -46.33 17.58
N TRP A 91 -8.21 -47.24 17.91
CA TRP A 91 -7.72 -47.41 19.29
C TRP A 91 -7.08 -46.11 19.79
N ARG A 92 -7.26 -45.84 21.09
CA ARG A 92 -6.76 -44.62 21.75
C ARG A 92 -5.82 -45.02 22.86
N GLY A 93 -4.65 -44.41 22.92
CA GLY A 93 -3.66 -44.64 23.96
C GLY A 93 -3.07 -43.34 24.47
N TRP A 94 -2.79 -43.27 25.77
CA TRP A 94 -1.96 -42.21 26.35
C TRP A 94 -0.51 -42.66 26.42
N GLY A 95 0.41 -41.95 25.78
CA GLY A 95 1.85 -42.23 25.89
C GLY A 95 2.46 -41.47 27.06
N ARG A 96 3.11 -42.18 27.98
CA ARG A 96 3.78 -41.58 29.14
C ARG A 96 5.03 -40.80 28.74
N THR A 97 5.79 -41.29 27.78
CA THR A 97 6.97 -40.57 27.26
C THR A 97 6.55 -39.29 26.54
N GLU A 98 5.51 -39.36 25.70
CA GLU A 98 5.05 -38.24 24.90
C GLU A 98 4.14 -37.25 25.65
N GLN A 99 3.55 -37.69 26.78
CA GLN A 99 2.53 -36.93 27.52
C GLN A 99 1.36 -36.50 26.62
N ALA A 100 0.93 -37.41 25.73
CA ALA A 100 -0.06 -37.11 24.71
C ALA A 100 -0.98 -38.30 24.42
N LEU A 101 -2.23 -37.97 24.05
CA LEU A 101 -3.19 -38.92 23.49
C LEU A 101 -2.88 -39.15 22.01
N ARG A 102 -2.82 -40.42 21.59
CA ARG A 102 -2.72 -40.81 20.19
C ARG A 102 -3.84 -41.76 19.79
N ILE A 103 -4.11 -41.80 18.49
CA ILE A 103 -5.07 -42.70 17.85
C ILE A 103 -4.29 -43.61 16.90
N TRP A 104 -4.57 -44.91 16.95
CA TRP A 104 -4.07 -45.84 15.94
C TRP A 104 -4.87 -45.64 14.65
N HIS A 105 -4.21 -45.11 13.62
CA HIS A 105 -4.80 -44.79 12.32
C HIS A 105 -3.78 -45.03 11.20
N ASP A 106 -4.21 -45.60 10.08
CA ASP A 106 -3.37 -45.88 8.90
C ASP A 106 -2.07 -46.65 9.24
N GLY A 107 -2.17 -47.57 10.21
CA GLY A 107 -1.04 -48.44 10.61
C GLY A 107 0.00 -47.75 11.50
N ALA A 108 -0.31 -46.60 12.11
CA ALA A 108 0.57 -45.92 13.06
C ALA A 108 -0.19 -45.21 14.18
N TRP A 109 0.49 -44.96 15.30
CA TRP A 109 -0.01 -44.09 16.37
C TRP A 109 0.20 -42.61 16.01
N GLN A 110 -0.88 -41.91 15.68
CA GLN A 110 -0.89 -40.50 15.26
C GLN A 110 -1.49 -39.59 16.34
N GLY A 111 -1.09 -38.32 16.38
CA GLY A 111 -1.69 -37.33 17.27
C GLY A 111 -3.15 -37.05 16.90
N VAL A 112 -3.98 -36.72 17.89
CA VAL A 112 -5.41 -36.42 17.68
C VAL A 112 -5.61 -35.19 16.76
N THR A 113 -4.62 -34.30 16.73
CA THR A 113 -4.65 -33.08 15.93
C THR A 113 -3.90 -33.19 14.60
N ASP A 114 -3.31 -34.35 14.31
CA ASP A 114 -2.59 -34.57 13.07
C ASP A 114 -3.61 -34.72 11.94
N GLY A 115 -3.46 -33.92 10.87
CA GLY A 115 -4.33 -34.03 9.70
C GLY A 115 -5.79 -33.62 9.91
N ILE A 116 -6.09 -32.67 10.82
CA ILE A 116 -7.45 -32.16 11.00
C ILE A 116 -8.00 -31.63 9.65
N ASP A 117 -9.04 -32.27 9.13
CA ASP A 117 -9.69 -31.85 7.88
C ASP A 117 -10.46 -30.54 8.07
N ARG A 118 -11.13 -30.36 9.22
CA ARG A 118 -11.97 -29.21 9.54
C ARG A 118 -11.89 -28.83 11.01
N LEU A 119 -11.85 -27.54 11.30
CA LEU A 119 -11.84 -26.99 12.66
C LEU A 119 -12.84 -25.85 12.79
N GLY A 120 -13.86 -26.07 13.62
CA GLY A 120 -14.86 -25.07 13.97
C GLY A 120 -14.65 -24.57 15.41
N VAL A 121 -14.58 -23.25 15.61
CA VAL A 121 -14.53 -22.60 16.92
C VAL A 121 -15.82 -21.82 17.13
N ASN A 122 -16.68 -22.31 18.03
CA ASN A 122 -18.02 -21.75 18.32
C ASN A 122 -18.97 -21.69 17.10
N THR A 123 -18.63 -22.38 16.01
CA THR A 123 -19.46 -22.59 14.81
C THR A 123 -19.02 -23.87 14.10
N ALA A 124 -19.84 -24.41 13.21
CA ALA A 124 -19.47 -25.57 12.39
C ALA A 124 -18.57 -25.15 11.22
N ALA A 125 -17.49 -25.89 11.01
CA ALA A 125 -16.71 -25.82 9.78
C ALA A 125 -17.31 -26.73 8.70
N ASP A 126 -17.16 -26.35 7.43
CA ASP A 126 -17.74 -27.06 6.30
C ASP A 126 -16.69 -27.37 5.21
N GLY A 127 -17.13 -27.87 4.05
CA GLY A 127 -16.21 -28.25 2.96
C GLY A 127 -15.54 -27.06 2.26
N VAL A 128 -16.05 -25.85 2.46
CA VAL A 128 -15.54 -24.58 1.92
C VAL A 128 -14.76 -23.85 3.01
N ASN A 129 -15.40 -23.59 4.15
CA ASN A 129 -14.83 -22.95 5.34
C ASN A 129 -14.26 -24.01 6.28
N ARG A 130 -13.15 -24.62 5.88
CA ARG A 130 -12.49 -25.70 6.66
C ARG A 130 -11.94 -25.22 7.99
N LEU A 131 -11.60 -23.94 8.10
CA LEU A 131 -11.41 -23.24 9.38
C LEU A 131 -12.54 -22.22 9.52
N ALA A 132 -13.40 -22.39 10.52
CA ALA A 132 -14.52 -21.50 10.80
C ALA A 132 -14.46 -21.01 12.25
N VAL A 133 -14.51 -19.70 12.45
CA VAL A 133 -14.42 -19.08 13.77
C VAL A 133 -15.56 -18.10 13.95
N ALA A 134 -16.40 -18.32 14.97
CA ALA A 134 -17.44 -17.40 15.39
C ALA A 134 -17.11 -16.86 16.80
N SER A 135 -16.25 -15.86 16.86
CA SER A 135 -15.81 -15.22 18.11
C SER A 135 -15.76 -13.71 17.96
N GLU A 136 -15.60 -13.00 19.07
CA GLU A 136 -15.37 -11.55 19.05
C GLU A 136 -14.04 -11.18 18.36
N ALA A 137 -13.02 -12.05 18.44
CA ALA A 137 -11.72 -11.85 17.82
C ALA A 137 -11.02 -13.17 17.47
N SER A 138 -10.21 -13.15 16.41
CA SER A 138 -9.26 -14.21 16.05
C SER A 138 -7.84 -13.64 16.08
N LEU A 139 -6.98 -14.13 16.97
CA LEU A 139 -5.59 -13.70 17.08
C LEU A 139 -4.66 -14.65 16.32
N LEU A 140 -3.96 -14.12 15.32
CA LEU A 140 -2.84 -14.78 14.64
C LEU A 140 -1.56 -14.08 15.07
N SER A 141 -0.75 -14.75 15.89
CA SER A 141 0.46 -14.16 16.48
C SER A 141 1.74 -14.79 15.93
N HIS A 142 2.85 -14.11 16.18
CA HIS A 142 4.20 -14.55 15.83
C HIS A 142 4.83 -15.37 16.97
N ASP A 143 5.89 -16.11 16.63
CA ASP A 143 6.83 -16.70 17.58
C ASP A 143 8.24 -16.13 17.29
N GLY A 144 8.51 -14.94 17.81
CA GLY A 144 9.74 -14.19 17.50
C GLY A 144 9.59 -13.16 16.37
N ALA A 145 10.32 -13.33 15.26
CA ALA A 145 10.60 -12.24 14.32
C ALA A 145 9.44 -11.81 13.39
N GLY A 146 8.37 -12.60 13.26
CA GLY A 146 7.22 -12.21 12.43
C GLY A 146 6.18 -13.30 12.21
N HIS A 147 5.09 -12.94 11.52
CA HIS A 147 3.98 -13.80 11.12
C HIS A 147 3.56 -13.48 9.68
N GLN A 148 3.15 -14.48 8.90
CA GLN A 148 2.71 -14.31 7.51
C GLN A 148 1.47 -15.13 7.22
N LEU A 149 0.46 -14.47 6.62
CA LEU A 149 -0.66 -15.15 5.98
C LEU A 149 -0.40 -15.26 4.48
N LYS A 150 -0.29 -16.48 3.96
CA LYS A 150 -0.09 -16.75 2.54
C LYS A 150 -1.43 -17.11 1.90
N LEU A 151 -1.94 -16.21 1.06
CA LEU A 151 -3.15 -16.41 0.27
C LEU A 151 -2.72 -16.71 -1.17
N ASN A 152 -2.99 -17.92 -1.64
CA ASN A 152 -2.55 -18.38 -2.96
C ASN A 152 -3.76 -18.74 -3.83
N LYS A 153 -3.69 -18.41 -5.11
CA LYS A 153 -4.69 -18.76 -6.13
C LYS A 153 -4.06 -19.57 -7.25
N ALA A 154 -4.85 -20.44 -7.89
CA ALA A 154 -4.32 -21.38 -8.88
C ALA A 154 -3.95 -20.70 -10.21
N THR A 155 -4.75 -19.73 -10.65
CA THR A 155 -4.57 -19.05 -11.93
C THR A 155 -4.77 -17.54 -11.81
N SER A 156 -4.50 -16.80 -12.89
CA SER A 156 -4.61 -15.34 -12.90
C SER A 156 -6.05 -14.82 -12.71
N GLY A 157 -7.04 -15.56 -13.23
CA GLY A 157 -8.46 -15.18 -13.15
C GLY A 157 -9.14 -15.55 -11.83
N ASP A 158 -8.47 -16.29 -10.96
CA ASP A 158 -9.00 -16.67 -9.65
C ASP A 158 -8.87 -15.53 -8.63
N THR A 159 -9.37 -15.78 -7.41
CA THR A 159 -9.35 -14.83 -6.29
C THR A 159 -8.54 -15.36 -5.12
N ALA A 160 -7.62 -14.53 -4.61
CA ALA A 160 -6.99 -14.69 -3.30
C ALA A 160 -7.07 -13.35 -2.57
N SER A 161 -8.00 -13.22 -1.63
CA SER A 161 -8.39 -11.94 -1.04
C SER A 161 -8.86 -12.08 0.41
N LEU A 162 -9.03 -10.92 1.06
CA LEU A 162 -9.76 -10.75 2.30
C LEU A 162 -11.08 -10.05 1.99
N LEU A 163 -12.19 -10.74 2.26
CA LEU A 163 -13.55 -10.24 2.04
C LEU A 163 -14.16 -9.77 3.37
N PHE A 164 -14.60 -8.51 3.40
CA PHE A 164 -15.25 -7.89 4.55
C PHE A 164 -16.77 -7.86 4.33
N GLN A 165 -17.53 -8.38 5.30
CA GLN A 165 -18.97 -8.60 5.16
C GLN A 165 -19.78 -8.06 6.34
N SER A 166 -21.06 -7.76 6.08
CA SER A 166 -22.09 -7.54 7.10
C SER A 166 -23.34 -8.33 6.72
N GLY A 167 -23.85 -9.16 7.64
CA GLY A 167 -25.04 -9.97 7.37
C GLY A 167 -24.92 -10.87 6.13
N TRP A 168 -23.72 -11.44 5.87
CA TRP A 168 -23.37 -12.24 4.69
C TRP A 168 -23.28 -11.49 3.37
N THR A 169 -23.43 -10.17 3.38
CA THR A 169 -23.23 -9.30 2.21
C THR A 169 -21.80 -8.79 2.18
N GLY A 170 -21.11 -8.97 1.04
CA GLY A 170 -19.77 -8.41 0.82
C GLY A 170 -19.80 -6.90 0.61
N HIS A 171 -18.92 -6.16 1.28
CA HIS A 171 -18.86 -4.70 1.17
C HIS A 171 -17.50 -4.17 0.75
N ALA A 172 -16.42 -4.86 1.12
CA ALA A 172 -15.08 -4.55 0.68
C ALA A 172 -14.29 -5.84 0.47
N GLU A 173 -13.40 -5.85 -0.52
CA GLU A 173 -12.53 -6.97 -0.81
C GLU A 173 -11.14 -6.45 -1.18
N MET A 174 -10.10 -6.95 -0.52
CA MET A 174 -8.71 -6.57 -0.83
C MET A 174 -7.83 -7.78 -1.11
N GLY A 175 -7.01 -7.69 -2.15
CA GLY A 175 -6.10 -8.76 -2.58
C GLY A 175 -6.04 -8.92 -4.09
N LEU A 176 -5.75 -10.14 -4.54
CA LEU A 176 -5.66 -10.52 -5.94
C LEU A 176 -7.03 -11.04 -6.40
N ALA A 177 -7.94 -10.14 -6.75
CA ALA A 177 -9.33 -10.47 -7.06
C ALA A 177 -9.58 -10.47 -8.58
N GLY A 178 -9.53 -11.65 -9.21
CA GLY A 178 -9.78 -11.83 -10.65
C GLY A 178 -8.62 -11.43 -11.58
N GLN A 179 -7.46 -11.10 -11.01
CA GLN A 179 -6.25 -10.66 -11.72
C GLN A 179 -5.01 -10.79 -10.79
N ASN A 180 -3.81 -10.41 -11.25
CA ASN A 180 -2.54 -10.61 -10.53
C ASN A 180 -1.94 -9.38 -9.81
N GLY A 181 -2.39 -8.16 -10.11
CA GLY A 181 -2.14 -6.97 -9.32
C GLY A 181 -2.97 -6.91 -8.03
N TRP A 182 -2.53 -6.12 -7.06
CA TRP A 182 -3.30 -5.91 -5.83
C TRP A 182 -4.42 -4.91 -6.06
N SER A 183 -5.61 -5.18 -5.53
CA SER A 183 -6.78 -4.31 -5.65
C SER A 183 -7.53 -4.17 -4.33
N LEU A 184 -8.21 -3.04 -4.16
CA LEU A 184 -9.25 -2.80 -3.19
C LEU A 184 -10.55 -2.51 -3.94
N LYS A 185 -11.54 -3.38 -3.77
CA LYS A 185 -12.87 -3.28 -4.35
C LYS A 185 -13.89 -3.00 -3.27
N VAL A 186 -14.91 -2.22 -3.59
CA VAL A 186 -16.04 -1.91 -2.70
C VAL A 186 -17.36 -2.23 -3.39
N SER A 187 -18.36 -2.60 -2.59
CA SER A 187 -19.70 -2.93 -3.08
C SER A 187 -20.78 -2.43 -2.12
N PRO A 188 -21.83 -1.78 -2.63
CA PRO A 188 -22.98 -1.42 -1.80
C PRO A 188 -23.86 -2.63 -1.44
N ASP A 189 -23.81 -3.72 -2.23
CA ASP A 189 -24.80 -4.81 -2.17
C ASP A 189 -24.21 -6.23 -2.26
N GLY A 190 -22.88 -6.38 -2.34
CA GLY A 190 -22.18 -7.65 -2.48
C GLY A 190 -22.16 -8.24 -3.89
N SER A 191 -22.82 -7.59 -4.86
CA SER A 191 -22.94 -8.07 -6.24
C SER A 191 -22.33 -7.11 -7.26
N ALA A 192 -22.56 -5.80 -7.10
CA ALA A 192 -21.98 -4.75 -7.92
C ALA A 192 -20.67 -4.28 -7.29
N TRP A 193 -19.55 -4.57 -7.93
CA TRP A 193 -18.23 -4.26 -7.40
C TRP A 193 -17.54 -3.15 -8.18
N THR A 194 -17.03 -2.15 -7.46
CA THR A 194 -16.19 -1.09 -8.01
C THR A 194 -14.76 -1.26 -7.52
N THR A 195 -13.80 -1.35 -8.44
CA THR A 195 -12.37 -1.28 -8.08
C THR A 195 -12.02 0.16 -7.71
N ALA A 196 -11.95 0.44 -6.41
CA ALA A 196 -11.63 1.77 -5.90
C ALA A 196 -10.15 2.10 -6.12
N LEU A 197 -9.28 1.13 -5.80
CA LEU A 197 -7.83 1.23 -5.99
C LEU A 197 -7.27 -0.07 -6.57
N GLN A 198 -6.29 0.04 -7.44
CA GLN A 198 -5.58 -1.05 -8.08
C GLN A 198 -4.12 -0.63 -8.25
N ALA A 199 -3.19 -1.47 -7.84
CA ALA A 199 -1.78 -1.32 -8.17
C ALA A 199 -1.47 -2.09 -9.46
N ASP A 200 -0.82 -1.43 -10.41
CA ASP A 200 -0.18 -2.10 -11.53
C ASP A 200 1.02 -2.91 -11.03
N ALA A 201 1.07 -4.19 -11.39
CA ALA A 201 2.07 -5.12 -10.86
C ALA A 201 3.50 -4.85 -11.36
N ALA A 202 3.65 -4.18 -12.51
CA ALA A 202 4.95 -3.91 -13.12
C ALA A 202 5.54 -2.58 -12.64
N SER A 203 4.73 -1.52 -12.62
CA SER A 203 5.15 -0.15 -12.30
C SER A 203 4.93 0.24 -10.84
N GLY A 204 4.03 -0.45 -10.12
CA GLY A 204 3.61 -0.06 -8.77
C GLY A 204 2.72 1.19 -8.72
N ILE A 205 2.31 1.73 -9.87
CA ILE A 205 1.43 2.91 -9.95
C ILE A 205 0.01 2.51 -9.53
N LEU A 206 -0.63 3.38 -8.74
CA LEU A 206 -2.03 3.23 -8.33
C LEU A 206 -2.98 3.86 -9.36
N ASP A 207 -4.06 3.15 -9.64
CA ASP A 207 -5.21 3.59 -10.45
C ASP A 207 -6.52 3.09 -9.79
N GLY A 208 -7.67 3.36 -10.39
CA GLY A 208 -8.99 2.91 -9.95
C GLY A 208 -10.00 4.05 -9.92
N ALA A 209 -11.26 3.72 -9.62
CA ALA A 209 -12.35 4.69 -9.63
C ALA A 209 -12.16 5.85 -8.63
N ALA A 210 -11.31 5.66 -7.62
CA ALA A 210 -10.95 6.68 -6.63
C ALA A 210 -9.71 7.50 -7.00
N VAL A 211 -9.09 7.30 -8.17
CA VAL A 211 -7.90 8.04 -8.63
C VAL A 211 -8.23 8.86 -9.87
N GLN A 212 -7.64 10.04 -10.01
CA GLN A 212 -7.78 10.85 -11.22
C GLN A 212 -7.42 10.08 -12.49
N GLN A 213 -8.30 10.12 -13.48
CA GLN A 213 -8.15 9.38 -14.74
C GLN A 213 -7.46 10.22 -15.83
N THR A 214 -7.60 11.54 -15.76
CA THR A 214 -6.99 12.49 -16.72
C THR A 214 -6.54 13.76 -16.00
N ALA A 215 -5.71 14.57 -16.67
CA ALA A 215 -5.28 15.87 -16.13
C ALA A 215 -6.43 16.85 -15.85
N ALA A 216 -7.56 16.69 -16.55
CA ALA A 216 -8.76 17.51 -16.36
C ALA A 216 -9.77 16.90 -15.37
N ASP A 217 -9.45 15.74 -14.77
CA ASP A 217 -10.36 15.07 -13.85
C ASP A 217 -10.42 15.79 -12.51
N VAL A 218 -11.47 16.59 -12.33
CA VAL A 218 -11.76 17.32 -11.09
C VAL A 218 -12.89 16.67 -10.28
N THR A 219 -13.16 15.38 -10.49
CA THR A 219 -14.25 14.67 -9.81
C THR A 219 -14.05 14.71 -8.28
N PRO A 220 -15.02 15.22 -7.50
CA PRO A 220 -14.91 15.30 -6.05
C PRO A 220 -14.66 13.93 -5.41
N GLY A 221 -13.76 13.89 -4.42
CA GLY A 221 -13.44 12.67 -3.65
C GLY A 221 -12.38 11.76 -4.26
N ARG A 222 -11.88 12.04 -5.48
CA ARG A 222 -10.75 11.31 -6.06
C ARG A 222 -9.40 11.78 -5.51
N LEU A 223 -8.45 10.84 -5.42
CA LEU A 223 -7.05 11.11 -5.13
C LEU A 223 -6.38 11.77 -6.36
N MET A 224 -5.66 12.84 -6.10
CA MET A 224 -4.92 13.59 -7.12
C MET A 224 -3.64 12.85 -7.49
N ARG A 225 -3.34 12.75 -8.79
CA ARG A 225 -2.06 12.21 -9.26
C ARG A 225 -0.99 13.29 -9.33
N ALA A 226 0.26 12.91 -9.06
CA ALA A 226 1.39 13.84 -9.02
C ALA A 226 1.70 14.49 -10.38
N ASP A 227 1.39 13.82 -11.49
CA ASP A 227 1.58 14.34 -12.85
C ASP A 227 0.45 15.28 -13.31
N TYR A 228 -0.69 15.30 -12.60
CA TYR A 228 -1.83 16.16 -12.91
C TYR A 228 -1.98 17.32 -11.92
N GLY A 229 -1.56 17.11 -10.67
CA GLY A 229 -1.64 18.11 -9.62
C GLY A 229 -0.55 19.17 -9.70
N TYR A 230 -0.90 20.42 -9.40
CA TYR A 230 0.09 21.48 -9.21
C TYR A 230 0.64 21.47 -7.78
N GLY A 231 1.95 21.40 -7.64
CA GLY A 231 2.70 21.41 -6.39
C GLY A 231 4.12 21.96 -6.58
N PRO A 232 5.01 21.91 -5.56
CA PRO A 232 6.34 22.53 -5.64
C PRO A 232 7.18 22.11 -6.85
N GLY A 233 6.99 20.89 -7.37
CA GLY A 233 7.73 20.36 -8.51
C GLY A 233 7.32 20.90 -9.89
N ASN A 234 6.13 21.49 -10.01
CA ASN A 234 5.60 22.02 -11.29
C ASN A 234 4.88 23.37 -11.14
N LEU A 235 4.90 24.00 -9.96
CA LEU A 235 4.33 25.33 -9.77
C LEU A 235 5.15 26.39 -10.52
N LEU A 236 6.47 26.26 -10.48
CA LEU A 236 7.42 27.15 -11.14
C LEU A 236 8.18 26.40 -12.24
N GLY A 237 8.32 26.98 -13.42
CA GLY A 237 9.01 26.36 -14.55
C GLY A 237 8.56 26.94 -15.89
N THR A 238 8.88 26.28 -17.00
CA THR A 238 8.38 26.69 -18.32
C THR A 238 6.86 26.56 -18.38
N VAL A 239 6.18 27.66 -18.67
CA VAL A 239 4.73 27.69 -18.83
C VAL A 239 4.39 27.25 -20.27
N ALA A 240 3.40 26.37 -20.39
CA ALA A 240 2.88 25.91 -21.68
C ALA A 240 1.38 25.61 -21.55
N GLN A 241 0.65 25.76 -22.64
CA GLN A 241 -0.77 25.41 -22.70
C GLN A 241 -1.15 24.85 -24.08
N SER A 242 -2.26 24.13 -24.13
CA SER A 242 -2.91 23.69 -25.35
C SER A 242 -4.41 23.92 -25.23
N GLY A 243 -4.97 24.79 -26.09
CA GLY A 243 -6.41 25.10 -26.08
C GLY A 243 -6.93 25.64 -24.74
N GLY A 244 -6.12 26.42 -24.01
CA GLY A 244 -6.44 26.95 -22.69
C GLY A 244 -6.26 25.97 -21.52
N LEU A 245 -5.84 24.73 -21.77
CA LEU A 245 -5.43 23.79 -20.71
C LEU A 245 -3.92 23.93 -20.49
N PRO A 246 -3.46 24.24 -19.27
CA PRO A 246 -2.03 24.29 -19.01
C PRO A 246 -1.42 22.89 -19.06
N THR A 247 -0.29 22.78 -19.77
CA THR A 247 0.48 21.54 -19.98
C THR A 247 1.90 21.63 -19.42
N GLY A 248 2.26 22.79 -18.85
CA GLY A 248 3.56 23.07 -18.22
C GLY A 248 3.40 23.57 -16.79
N ALA A 249 4.33 24.41 -16.34
CA ALA A 249 4.23 25.03 -15.02
C ALA A 249 3.15 26.11 -14.94
N VAL A 250 2.81 26.54 -13.72
CA VAL A 250 1.83 27.63 -13.50
C VAL A 250 2.45 29.00 -13.72
N ILE A 251 3.70 29.19 -13.30
CA ILE A 251 4.41 30.48 -13.36
C ILE A 251 5.81 30.28 -13.92
N GLU A 252 6.17 31.09 -14.91
CA GLU A 252 7.52 31.19 -15.46
C GLU A 252 8.06 32.59 -15.17
N ARG A 253 9.35 32.69 -14.81
CA ARG A 253 10.06 33.97 -14.75
C ARG A 253 11.36 33.89 -15.53
N GLY A 254 11.69 34.95 -16.24
CA GLY A 254 12.97 35.09 -16.93
C GLY A 254 13.30 36.56 -17.17
N GLY A 255 14.47 36.80 -17.75
CA GLY A 255 14.91 38.16 -18.06
C GLY A 255 16.09 38.17 -19.00
N ASN A 256 16.30 39.29 -19.67
CA ASN A 256 17.47 39.58 -20.49
C ASN A 256 17.81 41.07 -20.41
N ALA A 257 18.72 41.55 -21.26
CA ALA A 257 19.14 42.96 -21.27
C ALA A 257 17.98 43.96 -21.47
N ASN A 258 16.84 43.50 -21.99
CA ASN A 258 15.66 44.32 -22.22
C ASN A 258 14.61 44.24 -21.10
N GLY A 259 14.93 43.65 -19.95
CA GLY A 259 14.06 43.59 -18.77
C GLY A 259 13.69 42.17 -18.35
N ASP A 260 12.69 42.09 -17.48
CA ASP A 260 12.19 40.84 -16.90
C ASP A 260 10.79 40.50 -17.43
N TYR A 261 10.41 39.23 -17.34
CA TYR A 261 9.05 38.79 -17.64
C TYR A 261 8.53 37.75 -16.64
N VAL A 262 7.20 37.70 -16.54
CA VAL A 262 6.44 36.64 -15.87
C VAL A 262 5.40 36.11 -16.84
N ARG A 263 5.32 34.79 -17.03
CA ARG A 263 4.19 34.13 -17.71
C ARG A 263 3.35 33.37 -16.70
N PHE A 264 2.05 33.35 -16.96
CA PHE A 264 1.08 32.60 -16.20
C PHE A 264 0.40 31.57 -17.10
N ALA A 265 0.06 30.42 -16.52
CA ALA A 265 -0.62 29.30 -17.18
C ALA A 265 -1.99 29.65 -17.77
N ASP A 266 -2.59 30.77 -17.37
CA ASP A 266 -3.83 31.29 -17.96
C ASP A 266 -3.60 31.99 -19.32
N GLY A 267 -2.34 32.10 -19.77
CA GLY A 267 -1.92 32.76 -21.00
C GLY A 267 -1.50 34.24 -20.83
N MET A 268 -1.53 34.79 -19.62
CA MET A 268 -1.05 36.15 -19.35
C MET A 268 0.48 36.22 -19.32
N GLN A 269 1.04 37.25 -19.95
CA GLN A 269 2.44 37.64 -19.86
C GLN A 269 2.54 39.08 -19.36
N ILE A 270 3.49 39.31 -18.46
CA ILE A 270 3.86 40.64 -17.97
C ILE A 270 5.35 40.81 -18.23
N CYS A 271 5.74 41.86 -18.95
CA CYS A 271 7.14 42.28 -19.04
C CYS A 271 7.34 43.57 -18.25
N THR A 272 8.50 43.73 -17.62
CA THR A 272 8.89 44.92 -16.88
C THR A 272 10.28 45.37 -17.30
N PHE A 273 10.47 46.68 -17.43
CA PHE A 273 11.77 47.25 -17.81
C PHE A 273 12.02 48.57 -17.09
N ALA A 274 13.24 48.75 -16.61
CA ALA A 274 13.69 49.99 -16.00
C ALA A 274 14.87 50.53 -16.80
N THR A 275 14.83 51.80 -17.18
CA THR A 275 15.91 52.44 -17.94
C THR A 275 15.91 53.95 -17.74
N THR A 276 16.91 54.64 -18.27
CA THR A 276 16.89 56.10 -18.41
C THR A 276 16.54 56.47 -19.84
N THR A 277 15.86 57.59 -20.01
CA THR A 277 15.57 58.12 -21.36
C THR A 277 16.59 59.15 -21.78
N GLY A 278 16.59 59.54 -23.05
CA GLY A 278 17.32 60.74 -23.47
C GLY A 278 16.75 62.02 -22.86
N SER A 279 17.50 63.12 -23.00
CA SER A 279 17.07 64.44 -22.51
C SER A 279 15.66 64.83 -23.00
N VAL A 280 14.79 65.27 -22.07
CA VAL A 280 13.41 65.70 -22.36
C VAL A 280 13.33 67.04 -23.13
N THR A 281 14.46 67.68 -23.46
CA THR A 281 14.50 68.86 -24.36
C THR A 281 14.96 68.50 -25.77
N ALA A 282 15.05 67.22 -26.11
CA ALA A 282 15.50 66.79 -27.44
C ALA A 282 14.53 67.25 -28.55
N HIS A 283 13.24 67.40 -28.24
CA HIS A 283 12.21 67.82 -29.20
C HIS A 283 11.15 68.71 -28.53
N GLY A 284 10.51 69.57 -29.33
CA GLY A 284 9.40 70.45 -28.92
C GLY A 284 9.82 71.88 -28.58
N SER A 285 8.85 72.78 -28.48
CA SER A 285 9.01 74.22 -28.19
C SER A 285 8.56 74.64 -26.79
N GLY A 286 8.09 73.69 -25.97
CA GLY A 286 7.62 73.95 -24.61
C GLY A 286 6.22 74.58 -24.54
N THR A 287 5.52 74.63 -25.67
CA THR A 287 4.12 75.11 -25.75
C THR A 287 3.15 73.96 -25.49
N ALA A 288 1.90 74.28 -25.17
CA ALA A 288 0.88 73.24 -24.94
C ALA A 288 0.60 72.37 -26.17
N GLY A 289 0.75 72.91 -27.39
CA GLY A 289 0.59 72.18 -28.65
C GLY A 289 1.84 71.42 -29.11
N ASP A 290 3.00 71.73 -28.54
CA ASP A 290 4.29 71.11 -28.86
C ASP A 290 5.21 71.08 -27.61
N PRO A 291 4.87 70.24 -26.62
CA PRO A 291 5.58 70.17 -25.35
C PRO A 291 6.98 69.59 -25.51
N TYR A 292 7.86 69.92 -24.56
CA TYR A 292 9.19 69.30 -24.50
C TYR A 292 9.06 67.79 -24.29
N ARG A 293 9.71 67.02 -25.16
CA ARG A 293 9.74 65.56 -25.09
C ARG A 293 11.12 64.98 -25.37
N SER A 294 11.34 63.77 -24.87
CA SER A 294 12.52 62.98 -25.19
C SER A 294 12.51 62.51 -26.65
N ALA A 295 13.65 62.05 -27.15
CA ALA A 295 13.67 61.19 -28.34
C ALA A 295 12.81 59.94 -28.11
N SER A 296 12.33 59.33 -29.19
CA SER A 296 11.59 58.07 -29.10
C SER A 296 12.52 56.97 -28.61
N LEU A 297 12.18 56.35 -27.49
CA LEU A 297 12.81 55.15 -26.98
C LEU A 297 12.02 53.94 -27.48
N THR A 298 12.72 52.96 -28.05
CA THR A 298 12.11 51.68 -28.39
C THR A 298 12.48 50.65 -27.33
N TRP A 299 11.47 50.13 -26.65
CA TRP A 299 11.63 48.98 -25.77
C TRP A 299 11.33 47.71 -26.57
N THR A 300 12.35 46.88 -26.79
CA THR A 300 12.16 45.50 -27.25
C THR A 300 11.80 44.65 -26.05
N PHE A 301 10.70 43.89 -26.07
CA PHE A 301 10.30 43.13 -24.90
C PHE A 301 11.27 41.98 -24.62
N PRO A 302 11.50 41.63 -23.34
CA PRO A 302 12.34 40.48 -22.99
C PRO A 302 11.73 39.14 -23.41
N ALA A 303 10.41 39.08 -23.60
CA ALA A 303 9.69 37.97 -24.22
C ALA A 303 8.62 38.52 -25.18
N ALA A 304 8.43 37.87 -26.33
CA ALA A 304 7.40 38.26 -27.29
C ALA A 304 6.00 37.96 -26.77
N PHE A 305 5.02 38.78 -27.17
CA PHE A 305 3.59 38.53 -26.99
C PHE A 305 3.01 37.89 -28.27
N THR A 306 1.78 37.39 -28.21
CA THR A 306 1.04 36.94 -29.42
C THR A 306 0.42 38.13 -30.16
N GLY A 307 0.01 39.17 -29.43
CA GLY A 307 -0.55 40.41 -29.95
C GLY A 307 0.09 41.63 -29.29
N THR A 308 -0.30 42.83 -29.74
CA THR A 308 0.21 44.07 -29.16
C THR A 308 -0.22 44.19 -27.69
N PRO A 309 0.72 44.27 -26.72
CA PRO A 309 0.39 44.36 -25.32
C PRO A 309 -0.11 45.76 -24.93
N ILE A 310 -0.76 45.86 -23.78
CA ILE A 310 -1.07 47.13 -23.12
C ILE A 310 0.18 47.59 -22.39
N ILE A 311 0.61 48.83 -22.64
CA ILE A 311 1.78 49.43 -22.01
C ILE A 311 1.33 50.48 -20.99
N SER A 312 1.94 50.44 -19.82
CA SER A 312 1.88 51.50 -18.83
C SER A 312 3.28 51.80 -18.31
N GLY A 313 3.47 53.00 -17.76
CA GLY A 313 4.77 53.35 -17.23
C GLY A 313 4.76 54.68 -16.50
N THR A 314 5.78 54.85 -15.67
CA THR A 314 6.01 56.05 -14.87
C THR A 314 7.41 56.57 -15.15
N ALA A 315 7.52 57.89 -15.27
CA ALA A 315 8.80 58.58 -15.36
C ALA A 315 9.01 59.43 -14.11
N ALA A 316 10.21 59.37 -13.53
CA ALA A 316 10.59 60.22 -12.41
C ALA A 316 11.95 60.89 -12.67
N LEU A 317 12.13 62.08 -12.11
CA LEU A 317 13.43 62.73 -12.08
C LEU A 317 14.25 62.17 -10.91
N PRO A 318 15.59 62.06 -11.04
CA PRO A 318 16.46 61.73 -9.94
C PRO A 318 16.24 62.66 -8.74
N ALA A 319 16.31 62.12 -7.52
CA ALA A 319 15.93 62.81 -6.28
C ALA A 319 16.62 64.18 -6.08
N ALA A 320 17.85 64.35 -6.58
CA ALA A 320 18.62 65.60 -6.48
C ALA A 320 18.01 66.78 -7.30
N VAL A 321 17.17 66.50 -8.31
CA VAL A 321 16.58 67.50 -9.21
C VAL A 321 15.13 67.84 -8.82
N SER A 322 14.45 66.92 -8.12
CA SER A 322 13.03 67.05 -7.77
C SER A 322 12.75 68.18 -6.75
N ALA A 323 13.70 68.48 -5.86
CA ALA A 323 13.56 69.48 -4.79
C ALA A 323 13.38 70.94 -5.26
N ASN A 324 13.78 71.28 -6.49
CA ASN A 324 13.63 72.63 -7.07
C ASN A 324 12.43 72.76 -8.05
N ASN A 325 11.73 71.66 -8.36
CA ASN A 325 10.86 71.55 -9.54
C ASN A 325 9.41 71.13 -9.24
N GLY A 326 8.91 71.40 -8.03
CA GLY A 326 7.63 70.90 -7.47
C GLY A 326 6.31 71.21 -8.21
N ARG A 327 6.33 71.56 -9.51
CA ARG A 327 5.15 71.72 -10.39
C ARG A 327 5.29 71.03 -11.76
N ARG A 328 6.34 70.22 -11.99
CA ARG A 328 6.59 69.59 -13.30
C ARG A 328 5.98 68.19 -13.34
N SER A 329 5.03 67.98 -14.24
CA SER A 329 4.45 66.65 -14.52
C SER A 329 5.18 66.02 -15.71
N LEU A 330 5.61 64.77 -15.55
CA LEU A 330 6.11 63.92 -16.61
C LEU A 330 5.05 62.86 -16.94
N SER A 331 4.85 62.59 -18.22
CA SER A 331 3.97 61.50 -18.67
C SER A 331 4.66 60.65 -19.71
N VAL A 332 4.56 59.33 -19.56
CA VAL A 332 4.93 58.39 -20.61
C VAL A 332 3.86 58.45 -21.69
N SER A 333 4.26 58.68 -22.94
CA SER A 333 3.37 58.83 -24.09
C SER A 333 3.77 57.85 -25.19
N PRO A 334 2.81 57.25 -25.90
CA PRO A 334 3.12 56.34 -27.00
C PRO A 334 3.74 57.10 -28.17
N SER A 335 4.79 56.54 -28.79
CA SER A 335 5.39 57.08 -30.00
C SER A 335 4.84 56.40 -31.23
N THR A 336 4.47 57.15 -32.27
CA THR A 336 3.85 56.61 -33.49
C THR A 336 4.77 55.67 -34.32
N SER A 337 6.01 55.42 -33.87
CA SER A 337 7.03 54.71 -34.64
C SER A 337 6.94 53.17 -34.60
N ILE A 338 6.64 52.53 -33.47
CA ILE A 338 6.60 51.06 -33.35
C ILE A 338 5.52 50.62 -32.36
N TYR A 339 4.62 49.75 -32.82
CA TYR A 339 3.59 49.07 -32.03
C TYR A 339 3.46 47.62 -32.51
N SER A 340 4.08 46.69 -31.78
CA SER A 340 4.09 45.29 -32.18
C SER A 340 4.09 44.37 -30.96
N SER A 341 4.05 43.07 -31.21
CA SER A 341 4.15 42.05 -30.17
C SER A 341 5.57 41.84 -29.63
N VAL A 342 6.59 42.45 -30.25
CA VAL A 342 8.01 42.29 -29.87
C VAL A 342 8.66 43.58 -29.39
N ALA A 343 8.11 44.74 -29.74
CA ALA A 343 8.62 46.04 -29.32
C ALA A 343 7.54 47.12 -29.34
N TYR A 344 7.74 48.15 -28.51
CA TYR A 344 6.89 49.33 -28.43
C TYR A 344 7.73 50.59 -28.24
N SER A 345 7.43 51.63 -29.02
CA SER A 345 8.10 52.92 -28.88
C SER A 345 7.31 53.87 -28.00
N ILE A 346 8.00 54.56 -27.10
CA ILE A 346 7.46 55.60 -26.23
C ILE A 346 8.34 56.85 -26.28
N PHE A 347 7.81 57.96 -25.79
CA PHE A 347 8.60 59.12 -25.39
C PHE A 347 8.06 59.65 -24.06
N ILE A 348 8.88 60.45 -23.37
CA ILE A 348 8.44 61.13 -22.15
C ILE A 348 8.15 62.58 -22.49
N THR A 349 6.96 63.04 -22.10
CA THR A 349 6.51 64.41 -22.28
C THR A 349 6.60 65.16 -20.96
N ARG A 350 7.11 66.39 -20.98
CA ARG A 350 7.06 67.33 -19.86
C ARG A 350 5.93 68.33 -20.08
N HIS A 351 5.08 68.49 -19.08
CA HIS A 351 3.99 69.48 -19.06
C HIS A 351 4.47 70.80 -18.43
N GLY A 352 5.45 71.47 -19.06
CA GLY A 352 6.00 72.75 -18.58
C GLY A 352 6.90 73.45 -19.60
N SER A 353 7.05 74.76 -19.46
CA SER A 353 7.72 75.65 -20.45
C SER A 353 9.24 75.79 -20.28
N ASP A 354 9.84 75.17 -19.27
CA ASP A 354 11.27 75.30 -18.99
C ASP A 354 12.12 74.33 -19.82
N ALA A 355 13.14 74.86 -20.51
CA ALA A 355 14.12 74.07 -21.26
C ALA A 355 15.29 73.65 -20.36
N ASN A 356 15.20 72.48 -19.71
CA ASN A 356 16.30 71.87 -18.96
C ASN A 356 16.53 70.42 -19.42
N PRO A 357 17.77 69.97 -19.69
CA PRO A 357 18.07 68.59 -20.09
C PRO A 357 17.86 67.56 -18.96
N ASP A 358 16.60 67.35 -18.59
CA ASP A 358 16.23 66.30 -17.62
C ASP A 358 16.36 64.94 -18.28
N VAL A 359 17.01 64.00 -17.58
CA VAL A 359 17.18 62.60 -17.96
C VAL A 359 16.39 61.77 -16.94
N PRO A 360 15.08 61.55 -17.15
CA PRO A 360 14.26 60.84 -16.18
C PRO A 360 14.56 59.33 -16.21
N GLU A 361 14.44 58.72 -15.03
CA GLU A 361 14.32 57.28 -14.85
C GLU A 361 12.90 56.86 -15.22
N LEU A 362 12.81 55.71 -15.89
CA LEU A 362 11.60 55.17 -16.48
C LEU A 362 11.40 53.74 -15.99
N TRP A 363 10.19 53.45 -15.53
CA TRP A 363 9.72 52.09 -15.27
C TRP A 363 8.51 51.79 -16.16
N LEU A 364 8.63 50.74 -16.97
CA LEU A 364 7.61 50.29 -17.90
C LEU A 364 7.08 48.92 -17.50
N THR A 365 5.79 48.73 -17.74
CA THR A 365 5.11 47.43 -17.66
C THR A 365 4.33 47.20 -18.94
N ALA A 366 4.50 46.02 -19.54
CA ALA A 366 3.71 45.54 -20.66
C ALA A 366 2.89 44.32 -20.23
N THR A 367 1.58 44.33 -20.45
CA THR A 367 0.69 43.20 -20.13
C THR A 367 -0.03 42.75 -21.39
N GLY A 368 -0.01 41.45 -21.66
CA GLY A 368 -0.62 40.86 -22.86
C GLY A 368 -0.69 39.34 -22.82
N ARG A 369 -0.94 38.70 -23.97
CA ARG A 369 -1.01 37.25 -24.15
C ARG A 369 0.30 36.68 -24.69
N TRP A 370 0.69 35.47 -24.28
CA TRP A 370 1.84 34.73 -24.85
C TRP A 370 1.45 33.49 -25.65
N ASP A 371 0.18 33.08 -25.58
CA ASP A 371 -0.41 31.89 -26.20
C ASP A 371 -1.09 32.15 -27.54
#